data_AF-A0A327WJ79-F1
#
_entry.id   AF-A0A327WJ79-F1
#
_cell.length_a   1.000
_cell.length_b   1.000
_cell.length_c   1.000
_cell.angle_alpha   90.00
_cell.angle_beta   90.00
_cell.angle_gamma   90.00
#
_symmetry.space_group_name_H-M   'P 1'
#
loop_
_entity.id
_entity.type
_entity.pdbx_description
1 polymer ?
#
loop_
_entity_poly.entity_id
_entity_poly.type
_entity_poly.pdbx_seq_one_letter_code
_entity_poly.pdbx_strand_id
1 'polypeptide(L)'
;MGTFLYTYGLFAITGYFTSIYPIYLGIFGLSIYSLVFGLSSFKSMTGQLNLLPGRLRRFIAIFLSVICFLFVFLWISVLFPLSSSHSRPDTYAVFILDLCVVLPGLAITAFLLFRSIPFGDLLAGVFLIKVVTLILPVAIGEIILLPHHRLADYGMASIYGVIVVLSLFLSVIYLWKLRIGTPYS
;
A
#
# COMPACT_ATOMS: atom_id res chain seq x y z
N MET A 1 10.13 -15.72 -16.06
CA MET A 1 9.43 -14.68 -15.27
C MET A 1 7.93 -14.71 -15.51
N GLY A 2 7.45 -14.63 -16.77
CA GLY A 2 6.01 -14.70 -17.07
C GLY A 2 5.32 -16.00 -16.62
N THR A 3 6.01 -17.15 -16.71
CA THR A 3 5.50 -18.43 -16.22
C THR A 3 5.28 -18.44 -14.70
N PHE A 4 6.22 -17.94 -13.90
CA PHE A 4 6.05 -17.85 -12.44
C PHE A 4 4.88 -16.94 -12.05
N LEU A 5 4.72 -15.80 -12.73
CA LEU A 5 3.60 -14.89 -12.51
C LEU A 5 2.26 -15.58 -12.81
N TYR A 6 2.18 -16.31 -13.93
CA TYR A 6 0.98 -17.05 -14.30
C TYR A 6 0.67 -18.18 -13.32
N THR A 7 1.64 -19.03 -13.00
CA THR A 7 1.41 -20.20 -12.14
C THR A 7 1.09 -19.80 -10.69
N TYR A 8 1.86 -18.90 -10.09
CA TYR A 8 1.60 -18.45 -8.72
C TYR A 8 0.42 -17.50 -8.61
N GLY A 9 0.12 -16.71 -9.66
CA GLY A 9 -1.11 -15.93 -9.75
C GLY A 9 -2.34 -16.85 -9.80
N LEU A 10 -2.26 -17.95 -10.56
CA LEU A 10 -3.32 -18.96 -10.58
C LEU A 10 -3.51 -19.56 -9.19
N PHE A 11 -2.44 -19.92 -8.46
CA PHE A 11 -2.56 -20.42 -7.09
C PHE A 11 -3.11 -19.40 -6.10
N ALA A 12 -2.73 -18.12 -6.22
CA ALA A 12 -3.26 -17.04 -5.40
C ALA A 12 -4.77 -16.85 -5.61
N ILE A 13 -5.24 -16.89 -6.87
CA ILE A 13 -6.64 -16.67 -7.26
C ILE A 13 -7.51 -17.92 -7.06
N THR A 14 -7.00 -19.10 -7.38
CA THR A 14 -7.74 -20.38 -7.27
C THR A 14 -7.86 -20.87 -5.83
N GLY A 15 -7.06 -20.32 -4.90
CA GLY A 15 -7.38 -20.30 -3.47
C GLY A 15 -7.38 -21.67 -2.79
N TYR A 16 -6.33 -22.46 -3.00
CA TYR A 16 -5.99 -23.54 -2.08
C TYR A 16 -5.35 -22.91 -0.83
N PHE A 17 -6.18 -22.45 0.11
CA PHE A 17 -5.76 -21.94 1.42
C PHE A 17 -5.13 -23.08 2.21
N THR A 18 -3.81 -23.22 2.03
CA THR A 18 -2.93 -24.18 2.69
C THR A 18 -1.92 -23.38 3.51
N SER A 19 -1.26 -24.00 4.49
CA SER A 19 -0.28 -23.31 5.37
C SER A 19 0.87 -22.59 4.62
N ILE A 20 1.08 -22.90 3.34
CA ILE A 20 2.13 -22.34 2.46
C ILE A 20 1.61 -21.12 1.67
N TYR A 21 0.32 -20.78 1.78
CA TYR A 21 -0.32 -19.67 1.05
C TYR A 21 0.42 -18.32 1.14
N PRO A 22 0.96 -17.89 2.31
CA PRO A 22 1.73 -16.65 2.41
C PRO A 22 2.99 -16.63 1.53
N ILE A 23 3.62 -17.80 1.32
CA ILE A 23 4.82 -17.93 0.49
C ILE A 23 4.47 -17.75 -0.99
N TYR A 24 3.34 -18.31 -1.44
CA TYR A 24 2.86 -18.11 -2.82
C TYR A 24 2.59 -16.64 -3.13
N LEU A 25 1.97 -15.91 -2.20
CA LEU A 25 1.76 -14.46 -2.30
C LEU A 25 3.08 -13.69 -2.43
N GLY A 26 4.06 -14.03 -1.60
CA GLY A 26 5.38 -13.41 -1.64
C GLY A 26 6.07 -13.58 -3.00
N ILE A 27 6.08 -14.80 -3.55
CA ILE A 27 6.70 -15.10 -4.85
C ILE A 27 5.96 -14.41 -6.00
N PHE A 28 4.63 -14.37 -5.95
CA PHE A 28 3.80 -13.67 -6.94
C PHE A 28 4.07 -12.16 -6.93
N GLY A 29 4.08 -11.52 -5.75
CA GLY A 29 4.44 -10.12 -5.60
C GLY A 29 5.86 -9.81 -6.10
N LEU A 30 6.86 -10.63 -5.73
CA LEU A 30 8.23 -10.47 -6.21
C LEU A 30 8.32 -10.55 -7.74
N SER A 31 7.56 -11.46 -8.35
CA SER A 31 7.54 -11.64 -9.81
C SER A 31 6.95 -10.42 -10.52
N ILE A 32 5.88 -9.82 -9.99
CA ILE A 32 5.31 -8.58 -10.51
C ILE A 32 6.34 -7.45 -10.44
N TYR A 33 6.96 -7.24 -9.28
CA TYR A 33 7.89 -6.13 -9.11
C TYR A 33 9.19 -6.31 -9.88
N SER A 34 9.70 -7.54 -10.00
CA SER A 34 10.84 -7.84 -10.88
C SER A 34 10.54 -7.47 -12.33
N LEU A 35 9.31 -7.71 -12.79
CA LEU A 35 8.86 -7.33 -14.13
C LEU A 35 8.71 -5.81 -14.27
N VAL A 36 8.10 -5.13 -13.29
CA VAL A 36 7.96 -3.66 -13.26
C VAL A 36 9.32 -2.96 -13.26
N PHE A 37 10.25 -3.38 -12.40
CA PHE A 37 11.61 -2.83 -12.36
C PHE A 37 12.40 -3.18 -13.62
N GLY A 38 12.26 -4.40 -14.14
CA GLY A 38 12.88 -4.83 -15.39
C GLY A 38 12.45 -3.96 -16.57
N LEU A 39 11.16 -3.62 -16.68
CA LEU A 39 10.63 -2.71 -17.70
C LEU A 39 11.01 -1.24 -17.44
N SER A 40 11.06 -0.82 -16.17
CA SER A 40 11.39 0.56 -15.80
C SER A 40 12.88 0.89 -15.95
N SER A 41 13.76 -0.12 -15.90
CA SER A 41 15.20 0.02 -16.13
C SER A 41 15.53 0.57 -17.53
N PHE A 42 14.62 0.41 -18.50
CA PHE A 42 14.82 0.83 -19.88
C PHE A 42 14.59 2.34 -20.13
N LYS A 43 14.14 3.11 -19.14
CA LYS A 43 13.87 4.54 -19.33
C LYS A 43 14.52 5.39 -18.23
N SER A 44 15.74 5.84 -18.50
CA SER A 44 16.33 7.03 -17.86
C SER A 44 15.56 8.27 -18.35
N MET A 45 14.35 8.46 -17.84
CA MET A 45 13.56 9.63 -18.18
C MET A 45 12.81 10.09 -16.95
N THR A 46 13.46 10.97 -16.19
CA THR A 46 12.88 12.26 -15.81
C THR A 46 13.95 13.06 -15.07
N GLY A 47 14.12 14.32 -15.50
CA GLY A 47 15.09 15.27 -14.98
C GLY A 47 14.92 15.57 -13.49
N GLN A 48 15.82 16.42 -12.99
CA GLN A 48 15.97 16.86 -11.60
C GLN A 48 14.74 17.62 -11.04
N LEU A 49 13.57 16.98 -11.02
CA LEU A 49 12.37 17.49 -10.40
C LEU A 49 12.40 17.09 -8.92
N ASN A 50 13.18 17.84 -8.14
CA ASN A 50 13.06 17.85 -6.68
C ASN A 50 11.80 18.65 -6.32
N LEU A 51 10.65 17.98 -6.39
CA LEU A 51 9.34 18.61 -6.19
C LEU A 51 9.04 18.85 -4.70
N LEU A 52 9.68 18.07 -3.81
CA LEU A 52 9.42 18.12 -2.38
C LEU A 52 10.61 18.61 -1.56
N PRO A 53 10.37 19.47 -0.53
CA PRO A 53 11.40 19.81 0.44
C PRO A 53 11.77 18.60 1.29
N GLY A 54 13.07 18.42 1.56
CA GLY A 54 13.61 17.21 2.19
C GLY A 54 13.00 16.83 3.55
N ARG A 55 12.52 17.80 4.34
CA ARG A 55 11.80 17.53 5.59
C ARG A 55 10.44 16.85 5.34
N LEU A 56 9.64 17.39 4.42
CA LEU A 56 8.32 16.85 4.08
C LEU A 56 8.45 15.46 3.45
N ARG A 57 9.45 15.28 2.57
CA ARG A 57 9.78 13.97 1.99
C ARG A 57 10.05 12.93 3.08
N ARG A 58 10.84 13.27 4.10
CA ARG A 58 11.14 12.35 5.21
C ARG A 58 9.90 12.01 6.03
N PHE A 59 9.03 12.98 6.31
CA PHE A 59 7.76 12.73 7.01
C PHE A 59 6.85 11.80 6.22
N ILE A 60 6.68 12.02 4.92
CA ILE A 60 5.88 11.16 4.03
C ILE A 60 6.48 9.75 3.99
N ALA A 61 7.81 9.62 3.84
CA ALA A 61 8.48 8.31 3.82
C ALA A 61 8.25 7.52 5.13
N ILE A 62 8.39 8.18 6.29
CA ILE A 62 8.13 7.57 7.59
C ILE A 62 6.66 7.16 7.69
N PHE A 63 5.72 8.03 7.31
CA PHE A 63 4.29 7.74 7.35
C PHE A 63 3.91 6.52 6.49
N LEU A 64 4.36 6.47 5.24
CA LEU A 64 4.13 5.31 4.36
C LEU A 64 4.77 4.04 4.92
N SER A 65 5.97 4.15 5.50
CA SER A 65 6.64 3.00 6.11
C SER A 65 5.88 2.46 7.31
N VAL A 66 5.32 3.34 8.16
CA VAL A 66 4.50 2.95 9.31
C VAL A 66 3.21 2.27 8.86
N ILE A 67 2.51 2.84 7.85
CA ILE A 67 1.32 2.21 7.28
C ILE A 67 1.64 0.83 6.73
N CYS A 68 2.73 0.72 5.94
CA CYS A 68 3.15 -0.54 5.36
C CYS A 68 3.39 -1.59 6.46
N PHE A 69 4.06 -1.22 7.55
CA PHE A 69 4.35 -2.14 8.65
C PHE A 69 3.07 -2.57 9.38
N LEU A 70 2.18 -1.63 9.71
CA LEU A 70 0.91 -1.91 10.38
C LEU A 70 0.03 -2.85 9.56
N PHE A 71 -0.11 -2.58 8.26
CA PHE A 71 -0.95 -3.41 7.38
C PHE A 71 -0.35 -4.79 7.13
N VAL A 72 0.97 -4.91 6.97
CA VAL A 72 1.63 -6.23 6.87
C VAL A 72 1.35 -7.04 8.14
N PHE A 73 1.52 -6.45 9.32
CA PHE A 73 1.28 -7.13 10.59
C PHE A 73 -0.19 -7.54 10.76
N LEU A 74 -1.12 -6.64 10.43
CA LEU A 74 -2.56 -6.89 10.47
C LEU A 74 -2.93 -8.04 9.52
N TRP A 75 -2.49 -7.98 8.26
CA TRP A 75 -2.82 -8.99 7.28
C TRP A 75 -2.21 -10.35 7.61
N ILE A 76 -0.99 -10.42 8.16
CA ILE A 76 -0.38 -11.66 8.64
C ILE A 76 -1.18 -12.25 9.82
N SER A 77 -1.60 -11.41 10.76
CA SER A 77 -2.39 -11.82 11.94
C SER A 77 -3.74 -12.42 11.55
N VAL A 78 -4.33 -11.97 10.43
CA VAL A 78 -5.59 -12.51 9.89
C VAL A 78 -5.33 -13.73 9.00
N LEU A 79 -4.29 -13.72 8.17
CA LEU A 79 -3.97 -14.82 7.25
C LEU A 79 -3.58 -16.11 7.97
N PHE A 80 -2.85 -16.00 9.08
CA PHE A 80 -2.35 -17.16 9.82
C PHE A 80 -3.49 -18.08 10.31
N PRO A 81 -4.50 -17.61 11.07
CA PRO A 81 -5.61 -18.45 11.50
C PRO A 81 -6.49 -18.95 10.33
N LEU A 82 -6.70 -18.13 9.30
CA LEU A 82 -7.46 -18.54 8.10
C LEU A 82 -6.78 -19.71 7.38
N SER A 83 -5.45 -19.67 7.26
CA SER A 83 -4.66 -20.73 6.64
C SER A 83 -4.75 -22.04 7.43
N SER A 84 -4.77 -21.98 8.77
CA SER A 84 -4.97 -23.17 9.61
C SER A 84 -6.37 -23.76 9.49
N SER A 85 -7.39 -22.90 9.36
CA SER A 85 -8.80 -23.32 9.22
C SER A 85 -9.17 -23.83 7.82
N HIS A 86 -8.25 -23.72 6.84
CA HIS A 86 -8.49 -24.02 5.41
C HIS A 86 -9.75 -23.35 4.83
N SER A 87 -10.22 -22.28 5.48
CA SER A 87 -11.47 -21.60 5.13
C SER A 87 -11.14 -20.42 4.22
N ARG A 88 -11.85 -20.34 3.09
CA ARG A 88 -11.70 -19.24 2.15
C ARG A 88 -12.47 -18.02 2.69
N PRO A 89 -11.80 -16.90 2.99
CA PRO A 89 -12.50 -15.65 3.28
C PRO A 89 -13.04 -15.07 1.98
N ASP A 90 -14.24 -14.48 2.01
CA ASP A 90 -14.80 -13.76 0.85
C ASP A 90 -13.89 -12.59 0.43
N THR A 91 -13.10 -12.06 1.37
CA THR A 91 -12.16 -10.96 1.19
C THR A 91 -10.81 -11.39 0.61
N TYR A 92 -10.62 -12.65 0.19
CA TYR A 92 -9.32 -13.18 -0.29
C TYR A 92 -8.66 -12.33 -1.39
N ALA A 93 -9.46 -11.77 -2.29
CA ALA A 93 -8.96 -10.91 -3.37
C ALA A 93 -8.28 -9.63 -2.85
N VAL A 94 -8.76 -9.09 -1.72
CA VAL A 94 -8.18 -7.90 -1.10
C VAL A 94 -6.79 -8.21 -0.54
N PHE A 95 -6.60 -9.37 0.09
CA PHE A 95 -5.27 -9.79 0.57
C PHE A 95 -4.24 -9.86 -0.55
N ILE A 96 -4.62 -10.43 -1.70
CA ILE A 96 -3.74 -10.53 -2.87
C ILE A 96 -3.36 -9.14 -3.36
N LEU A 97 -4.35 -8.26 -3.54
CA LEU A 97 -4.11 -6.90 -4.01
C LEU A 97 -3.25 -6.10 -3.03
N ASP A 98 -3.52 -6.21 -1.73
CA ASP A 98 -2.80 -5.45 -0.72
C ASP A 98 -1.37 -5.94 -0.55
N LEU A 99 -1.15 -7.25 -0.37
CA LEU A 99 0.18 -7.81 -0.11
C LEU A 99 1.08 -7.87 -1.35
N CYS A 100 0.50 -8.09 -2.53
CA CYS A 100 1.30 -8.25 -3.75
C CYS A 100 1.45 -6.97 -4.56
N VAL A 101 0.59 -5.96 -4.37
CA VAL A 101 0.59 -4.72 -5.17
C VAL A 101 0.65 -3.46 -4.32
N VAL A 102 -0.26 -3.28 -3.35
CA VAL A 102 -0.32 -2.01 -2.61
C VAL A 102 0.87 -1.86 -1.67
N LEU A 103 1.13 -2.86 -0.82
CA LEU A 103 2.16 -2.80 0.21
C LEU A 103 3.59 -2.76 -0.33
N PRO A 104 3.98 -3.59 -1.32
CA PRO A 104 5.31 -3.47 -1.88
C PRO A 104 5.48 -2.13 -2.61
N GLY A 105 4.41 -1.59 -3.21
CA GLY A 105 4.41 -0.27 -3.82
C GLY A 105 4.62 0.86 -2.81
N LEU A 106 3.96 0.78 -1.65
CA LEU A 106 4.19 1.69 -0.53
C LEU A 106 5.63 1.59 -0.02
N ALA A 107 6.16 0.38 0.14
CA ALA A 107 7.53 0.14 0.60
C ALA A 107 8.58 0.70 -0.38
N ILE A 108 8.41 0.46 -1.68
CA ILE A 108 9.28 0.99 -2.73
C ILE A 108 9.23 2.51 -2.73
N THR A 109 8.03 3.09 -2.65
CA THR A 109 7.86 4.54 -2.61
C THR A 109 8.58 5.11 -1.38
N ALA A 110 8.34 4.58 -0.19
CA ALA A 110 9.05 4.99 1.03
C ALA A 110 10.58 4.90 0.88
N PHE A 111 11.09 3.79 0.32
CA PHE A 111 12.52 3.60 0.06
C PHE A 111 13.09 4.64 -0.92
N LEU A 112 12.37 4.93 -2.01
CA LEU A 112 12.76 5.95 -2.99
C LEU A 112 12.78 7.35 -2.36
N LEU A 113 11.80 7.68 -1.51
CA LEU A 113 11.79 8.95 -0.78
C LEU A 113 12.96 9.07 0.22
N PHE A 114 13.32 7.99 0.92
CA PHE A 114 14.51 7.98 1.80
C PHE A 114 15.81 8.16 1.02
N ARG A 115 15.93 7.47 -0.12
CA ARG A 115 17.06 7.60 -1.06
C ARG A 115 17.09 8.92 -1.82
N SER A 116 16.08 9.77 -1.63
CA SER A 116 16.01 11.08 -2.27
C SER A 116 15.94 11.01 -3.80
N ILE A 117 15.34 9.95 -4.34
CA ILE A 117 15.21 9.72 -5.78
C ILE A 117 13.95 10.44 -6.29
N PRO A 118 14.02 11.23 -7.38
CA PRO A 118 12.90 12.07 -7.85
C PRO A 118 11.65 11.26 -8.22
N PHE A 119 11.81 10.01 -8.67
CA PHE A 119 10.68 9.12 -8.94
C PHE A 119 9.82 8.82 -7.69
N GLY A 120 10.45 8.84 -6.50
CA GLY A 120 9.75 8.69 -5.23
C GLY A 120 8.81 9.85 -4.93
N ASP A 121 9.14 11.08 -5.34
CA ASP A 121 8.30 12.25 -5.11
C ASP A 121 7.00 12.20 -5.94
N LEU A 122 7.05 11.65 -7.15
CA LEU A 122 5.86 11.40 -7.99
C LEU A 122 4.98 10.30 -7.38
N LEU A 123 5.59 9.17 -7.02
CA LEU A 123 4.87 8.05 -6.43
C LEU A 123 4.24 8.40 -5.07
N ALA A 124 4.86 9.31 -4.31
CA ALA A 124 4.35 9.79 -3.03
C ALA A 124 2.89 10.25 -3.13
N GLY A 125 2.58 11.10 -4.10
CA GLY A 125 1.24 11.65 -4.30
C GLY A 125 0.22 10.56 -4.63
N VAL A 126 0.58 9.67 -5.55
CA VAL A 126 -0.27 8.54 -5.96
C VAL A 126 -0.60 7.65 -4.76
N PHE A 127 0.43 7.30 -3.97
CA PHE A 127 0.26 6.41 -2.83
C PHE A 127 -0.48 7.06 -1.65
N LEU A 128 -0.30 8.35 -1.39
CA LEU A 128 -1.07 9.07 -0.36
C LEU A 128 -2.57 9.07 -0.68
N ILE A 129 -2.94 9.35 -1.94
CA ILE A 129 -4.35 9.29 -2.38
C ILE A 129 -4.87 7.85 -2.29
N LYS A 130 -4.08 6.86 -2.74
CA LYS A 130 -4.41 5.43 -2.60
C LYS A 130 -4.71 5.04 -1.17
N VAL A 131 -3.91 5.49 -0.20
CA VAL A 131 -4.12 5.21 1.23
C VAL A 131 -5.46 5.80 1.70
N VAL A 132 -5.82 7.01 1.26
CA VAL A 132 -7.13 7.59 1.58
C VAL A 132 -8.24 6.73 1.00
N THR A 133 -8.19 6.40 -0.29
CA THR A 133 -9.24 5.62 -0.97
C THR A 133 -9.41 4.22 -0.41
N LEU A 134 -8.36 3.60 0.13
CA LEU A 134 -8.43 2.27 0.72
C LEU A 134 -8.95 2.28 2.16
N ILE A 135 -8.49 3.22 2.99
CA ILE A 135 -8.81 3.23 4.43
C ILE A 135 -10.13 3.93 4.71
N LEU A 136 -10.53 4.90 3.88
CA LEU A 136 -11.77 5.65 4.08
C LEU A 136 -13.03 4.77 4.05
N PRO A 137 -13.23 3.83 3.09
CA PRO A 137 -14.36 2.90 3.13
C PRO A 137 -14.37 2.01 4.37
N VAL A 138 -13.20 1.57 4.83
CA VAL A 138 -13.07 0.72 6.04
C VAL A 138 -13.42 1.52 7.29
N ALA A 139 -12.91 2.75 7.41
CA ALA A 139 -13.23 3.65 8.52
C ALA A 139 -14.74 3.97 8.56
N ILE A 140 -15.36 4.23 7.40
CA ILE A 140 -16.80 4.44 7.30
C ILE A 140 -17.57 3.16 7.67
N GLY A 141 -17.12 2.00 7.21
CA GLY A 141 -17.72 0.70 7.55
C GLY A 141 -17.74 0.45 9.07
N GLU A 142 -16.61 0.66 9.75
CA GLU A 142 -16.53 0.57 11.21
C GLU A 142 -17.50 1.55 11.90
N ILE A 143 -17.59 2.79 11.41
CA ILE A 143 -18.51 3.80 11.99
C ILE A 143 -19.99 3.40 11.79
N ILE A 144 -20.35 2.87 10.62
CA ILE A 144 -21.72 2.42 10.32
C ILE A 144 -22.10 1.17 11.13
N LEU A 145 -21.12 0.35 11.50
CA LEU A 145 -21.32 -0.86 12.31
C LEU A 145 -21.44 -0.56 13.82
N LEU A 146 -20.97 0.60 14.30
CA LEU A 146 -21.10 1.05 15.70
C LEU A 146 -22.53 0.91 16.29
N PRO A 147 -23.61 1.32 15.61
CA PRO A 147 -24.96 1.23 16.16
C PRO A 147 -25.47 -0.22 16.26
N HIS A 148 -24.93 -1.14 15.46
CA HIS A 148 -25.45 -2.52 15.31
C HIS A 148 -24.92 -3.51 16.36
N HIS A 149 -24.20 -3.05 17.39
CA HIS A 149 -23.77 -3.84 18.56
C HIS A 149 -22.97 -5.13 18.24
N ARG A 150 -22.37 -5.21 17.05
CA ARG A 150 -21.44 -6.28 16.69
C ARG A 150 -20.02 -5.72 16.69
N LEU A 151 -19.24 -6.07 17.71
CA LEU A 151 -17.77 -6.06 17.73
C LEU A 151 -17.07 -4.80 17.16
N ALA A 152 -17.71 -3.63 17.18
CA ALA A 152 -17.08 -2.40 16.73
C ALA A 152 -16.05 -1.99 17.79
N ASP A 153 -14.78 -2.29 17.51
CA ASP A 153 -13.67 -1.90 18.36
C ASP A 153 -13.41 -0.41 18.14
N TYR A 154 -13.88 0.41 19.09
CA TYR A 154 -13.67 1.86 19.11
C TYR A 154 -12.18 2.22 18.93
N GLY A 155 -11.26 1.35 19.36
CA GLY A 155 -9.82 1.51 19.15
C GLY A 155 -9.46 1.50 17.66
N MET A 156 -9.92 0.50 16.92
CA MET A 156 -9.62 0.34 15.49
C MET A 156 -10.22 1.47 14.64
N ALA A 157 -11.47 1.86 14.90
CA ALA A 157 -12.12 2.97 14.21
C ALA A 157 -11.33 4.28 14.37
N SER A 158 -10.81 4.55 15.59
CA SER A 158 -10.00 5.74 15.87
C SER A 158 -8.67 5.73 15.10
N ILE A 159 -8.00 4.58 15.04
CA ILE A 159 -6.72 4.41 14.32
C ILE A 159 -6.93 4.69 12.83
N TYR A 160 -7.94 4.06 12.20
CA TYR A 160 -8.23 4.29 10.79
C TYR A 160 -8.60 5.75 10.50
N GLY A 161 -9.40 6.37 11.37
CA GLY A 161 -9.74 7.79 11.26
C GLY A 161 -8.50 8.69 11.28
N VAL A 162 -7.57 8.47 12.22
CA VAL A 162 -6.32 9.23 12.31
C VAL A 162 -5.48 9.05 11.04
N ILE A 163 -5.37 7.83 10.52
CA ILE A 163 -4.61 7.57 9.28
C ILE A 163 -5.24 8.31 8.10
N VAL A 164 -6.57 8.30 7.95
CA VAL A 164 -7.27 9.00 6.87
C VAL A 164 -7.04 10.51 6.96
N VAL A 165 -7.21 11.09 8.15
CA VAL A 165 -7.01 12.54 8.36
C VAL A 165 -5.57 12.94 8.08
N LEU A 166 -4.60 12.19 8.59
CA LEU A 166 -3.17 12.48 8.37
C LEU A 166 -2.79 12.33 6.89
N SER A 167 -3.30 11.30 6.22
CA SER A 167 -3.06 11.06 4.80
C SER A 167 -3.68 12.15 3.92
N LEU A 168 -4.91 12.59 4.22
CA LEU A 168 -5.54 13.73 3.56
C LEU A 168 -4.76 15.01 3.78
N PHE A 169 -4.36 15.29 5.02
CA PHE A 169 -3.57 16.48 5.35
C PHE A 169 -2.24 16.52 4.60
N LEU A 170 -1.50 15.41 4.59
CA LEU A 170 -0.25 15.26 3.84
C LEU A 170 -0.47 15.38 2.32
N SER A 171 -1.57 14.83 1.80
CA SER A 171 -1.94 14.95 0.38
C SER A 171 -2.22 16.40 -0.01
N VAL A 172 -2.96 17.14 0.81
CA VAL A 172 -3.26 18.55 0.57
C VAL A 172 -1.98 19.39 0.58
N ILE A 173 -1.10 19.18 1.57
CA ILE A 173 0.20 19.86 1.65
C ILE A 173 1.07 19.52 0.43
N TYR A 174 1.09 18.25 0.03
CA TYR A 174 1.82 17.78 -1.14
C TYR A 174 1.37 18.51 -2.41
N LEU A 175 0.05 18.55 -2.66
CA LEU A 175 -0.53 19.25 -3.82
C LEU A 175 -0.29 20.77 -3.75
N TRP A 176 -0.39 21.37 -2.57
CA TRP A 176 -0.11 22.80 -2.38
C TRP A 176 1.33 23.15 -2.71
N LYS A 177 2.30 22.36 -2.22
CA LYS A 177 3.73 22.62 -2.50
C LYS A 177 4.11 22.37 -3.95
N LEU A 178 3.49 21.39 -4.60
CA LEU A 178 3.63 21.17 -6.03
C LEU A 178 3.19 22.38 -6.85
N ARG A 179 2.04 22.98 -6.50
CA ARG A 179 1.51 24.17 -7.19
C ARG A 179 2.39 25.41 -7.04
N ILE A 180 3.10 25.53 -5.93
CA ILE A 180 4.03 26.65 -5.66
C ILE A 180 5.37 26.45 -6.40
N GLY A 181 5.75 25.20 -6.67
CA GLY A 181 6.99 24.85 -7.38
C GLY A 181 6.94 24.95 -8.90
N THR A 182 5.78 25.26 -9.48
CA THR A 182 5.63 25.53 -10.93
C THR A 182 5.49 27.04 -11.17
N PRO A 183 6.58 27.83 -11.24
CA PRO A 183 6.53 29.09 -11.93
C PRO A 183 6.36 28.77 -13.43
N TYR A 184 5.35 29.38 -14.04
CA TYR A 184 5.08 29.37 -15.47
C TYR A 184 6.37 29.30 -16.30
N SER A 185 6.52 28.24 -17.10
CA SER A 185 7.43 28.19 -18.25
C SER A 185 6.60 27.95 -19.50
#